data_AF-A0A1I2JZI5-F1
#
_entry.id   AF-A0A1I2JZI5-F1
#
_cell.length_a   1.000
_cell.length_b   1.000
_cell.length_c   1.000
_cell.angle_alpha   90.00
_cell.angle_beta   90.00
_cell.angle_gamma   90.00
#
_symmetry.space_group_name_H-M   'P 1'
#
loop_
_entity.id
_entity.type
_entity.pdbx_description
1 polymer ?
#
loop_
_entity_poly.entity_id
_entity_poly.type
_entity_poly.pdbx_seq_one_letter_code
_entity_poly.pdbx_strand_id
1 'polypeptide(L)'
;MPHAVSRRRRAALLAGVALGVVLGLSACTGSGVEDDYLADLTVAGRHATAVVHDEATTGVFLVPPPADVGAAVAGPDLVMRPASDKAADPLRQLAATGSGQASDGTQCDIQAYRTAPSRVMAEAWKFSDEDTAAWESGRLTVVQLAVGCPFAS
;
A
#
# COMPACT_ATOMS: atom_id res chain seq x y z
N MET A 1 34.00 -38.86 66.63
CA MET A 1 32.91 -37.85 66.68
C MET A 1 33.42 -36.66 65.87
N PRO A 2 32.79 -36.26 64.75
CA PRO A 2 31.40 -35.82 64.68
C PRO A 2 30.56 -36.57 63.64
N HIS A 3 29.32 -36.10 63.55
CA HIS A 3 28.08 -36.77 63.16
C HIS A 3 27.89 -37.06 61.67
N ALA A 4 27.19 -38.18 61.44
CA ALA A 4 26.48 -38.51 60.23
C ALA A 4 25.23 -37.63 60.02
N VAL A 5 24.96 -37.23 58.78
CA VAL A 5 23.59 -37.10 58.23
C VAL A 5 23.69 -37.53 56.75
N SER A 6 23.45 -38.78 56.35
CA SER A 6 22.15 -39.48 56.21
C SER A 6 21.19 -38.84 55.20
N ARG A 7 21.00 -39.56 54.09
CA ARG A 7 19.75 -39.77 53.32
C ARG A 7 19.30 -38.58 52.46
N ARG A 8 18.64 -38.76 51.31
CA ARG A 8 18.18 -39.91 50.52
C ARG A 8 17.79 -39.28 49.18
N ARG A 9 18.27 -39.85 48.08
CA ARG A 9 17.46 -40.49 47.02
C ARG A 9 16.48 -39.59 46.24
N ARG A 10 16.62 -39.77 44.92
CA ARG A 10 15.63 -39.61 43.86
C ARG A 10 15.33 -38.15 43.50
N ALA A 11 15.01 -37.78 42.29
CA ALA A 11 15.01 -38.36 40.94
C ALA A 11 14.25 -37.28 40.15
N ALA A 12 14.78 -36.87 39.00
CA ALA A 12 14.09 -36.13 37.90
C ALA A 12 15.24 -35.53 37.07
N LEU A 13 15.71 -36.12 35.97
CA LEU A 13 14.99 -36.25 34.70
C LEU A 13 14.14 -35.01 34.45
N LEU A 14 14.68 -34.09 33.64
CA LEU A 14 13.98 -33.50 32.51
C LEU A 14 15.00 -32.82 31.60
N ALA A 15 15.06 -33.36 30.38
CA ALA A 15 15.81 -32.84 29.26
C ALA A 15 15.25 -31.46 28.88
N GLY A 16 16.09 -30.42 29.02
CA GLY A 16 15.83 -29.12 28.44
C GLY A 16 16.41 -29.08 27.03
N VAL A 17 15.65 -29.59 26.06
CA VAL A 17 15.88 -29.30 24.64
C VAL A 17 15.58 -27.81 24.48
N ALA A 18 16.61 -26.98 24.49
CA ALA A 18 16.51 -25.61 24.02
C ALA A 18 16.39 -25.68 22.49
N LEU A 19 15.18 -25.96 22.01
CA LEU A 19 14.77 -25.64 20.66
C LEU A 19 15.05 -24.15 20.49
N GLY A 20 16.05 -23.85 19.67
CA GLY A 20 16.15 -22.57 18.99
C GLY A 20 14.91 -22.39 18.14
N VAL A 21 13.83 -21.88 18.75
CA VAL A 21 12.78 -21.19 18.03
C VAL A 21 13.42 -19.87 17.63
N VAL A 22 14.17 -19.91 16.53
CA VAL A 22 14.26 -18.76 15.65
C VAL A 22 12.82 -18.47 15.31
N LEU A 23 12.25 -17.47 15.98
CA LEU A 23 11.02 -16.81 15.56
C LEU A 23 11.34 -16.19 14.21
N GLY A 24 11.33 -17.03 13.17
CA GLY A 24 10.99 -16.63 11.84
C GLY A 24 9.56 -16.11 11.92
N LEU A 25 9.43 -14.85 12.30
CA LEU A 25 8.41 -13.98 11.76
C LEU A 25 8.74 -13.85 10.28
N SER A 26 8.53 -14.92 9.51
CA SER A 26 8.04 -14.79 8.15
C SER A 26 6.68 -14.11 8.32
N ALA A 27 6.72 -12.78 8.40
CA ALA A 27 5.58 -11.99 8.04
C ALA A 27 5.25 -12.44 6.61
N CYS A 28 4.27 -13.34 6.50
CA CYS A 28 3.53 -13.53 5.27
C CYS A 28 2.74 -12.24 5.04
N THR A 29 3.45 -11.15 4.72
CA THR A 29 2.93 -10.07 3.90
C THR A 29 2.90 -10.66 2.51
N GLY A 30 1.89 -11.48 2.22
CA GLY A 30 1.55 -11.74 0.83
C GLY A 30 1.04 -10.42 0.31
N SER A 31 1.93 -9.61 -0.28
CA SER A 31 1.51 -8.52 -1.14
C SER A 31 0.65 -9.16 -2.22
N GLY A 32 -0.60 -8.71 -2.34
CA GLY A 32 -1.45 -9.15 -3.43
C GLY A 32 -0.79 -8.77 -4.76
N VAL A 33 -1.23 -9.40 -5.86
CA VAL A 33 -0.78 -9.00 -7.20
C VAL A 33 -1.03 -7.50 -7.42
N GLU A 34 -2.09 -6.95 -6.82
CA GLU A 34 -2.37 -5.52 -6.84
C GLU A 34 -1.32 -4.67 -6.11
N ASP A 35 -0.77 -5.15 -5.00
CA ASP A 35 0.23 -4.41 -4.21
C ASP A 35 1.57 -4.37 -4.95
N ASP A 36 1.98 -5.52 -5.49
CA ASP A 36 3.19 -5.62 -6.31
C ASP A 36 3.03 -4.76 -7.57
N TYR A 37 1.87 -4.83 -8.22
CA TYR A 37 1.63 -4.01 -9.41
C TYR A 37 1.58 -2.51 -9.10
N LEU A 38 0.95 -2.10 -7.98
CA LEU A 38 0.96 -0.71 -7.54
C LEU A 38 2.40 -0.22 -7.25
N ALA A 39 3.26 -1.07 -6.72
CA ALA A 39 4.67 -0.75 -6.47
C ALA A 39 5.48 -0.58 -7.77
N ASP A 40 5.09 -1.26 -8.84
CA ASP A 40 5.67 -1.10 -10.18
C ASP A 40 5.17 0.15 -10.92
N LEU A 41 4.09 0.78 -10.43
CA LEU A 41 3.60 2.04 -10.99
C LEU A 41 4.47 3.22 -10.54
N THR A 42 4.72 4.12 -11.48
CA THR A 42 5.38 5.40 -11.26
C THR A 42 4.40 6.52 -11.48
N VAL A 43 4.39 7.50 -10.58
CA VAL A 43 3.61 8.73 -10.74
C VAL A 43 4.58 9.91 -10.80
N ALA A 44 4.50 10.70 -11.88
CA ALA A 44 5.39 11.81 -12.14
C ALA A 44 5.40 12.79 -10.95
N GLY A 45 6.54 12.83 -10.26
CA GLY A 45 6.85 13.86 -9.27
C GLY A 45 6.88 13.44 -7.80
N ARG A 46 6.39 12.26 -7.38
CA ARG A 46 6.48 11.78 -5.98
C ARG A 46 6.24 10.26 -5.82
N HIS A 47 6.64 9.72 -4.66
CA HIS A 47 6.27 8.40 -4.15
C HIS A 47 4.87 8.40 -3.50
N ALA A 48 4.26 7.22 -3.36
CA ALA A 48 3.01 7.06 -2.64
C ALA A 48 3.16 7.52 -1.17
N THR A 49 2.30 8.42 -0.72
CA THR A 49 2.26 8.93 0.64
C THR A 49 1.46 8.05 1.58
N ALA A 50 0.54 7.25 1.03
CA ALA A 50 -0.22 6.25 1.75
C ALA A 50 -0.62 5.11 0.81
N VAL A 51 -0.63 3.88 1.33
CA VAL A 51 -1.28 2.74 0.70
C VAL A 51 -2.44 2.35 1.60
N VAL A 52 -3.64 2.29 1.02
CA VAL A 52 -4.87 1.90 1.72
C VAL A 52 -5.40 0.65 1.04
N HIS A 53 -5.65 -0.39 1.84
CA HIS A 53 -6.24 -1.64 1.37
C HIS A 53 -7.72 -1.63 1.78
N ASP A 54 -8.60 -1.42 0.79
CA ASP A 54 -10.05 -1.55 0.93
C ASP A 54 -10.54 -2.61 -0.07
N GLU A 55 -11.70 -2.43 -0.71
CA GLU A 55 -12.17 -3.26 -1.84
C GLU A 55 -11.17 -3.33 -3.04
N ALA A 56 -10.18 -2.43 -3.09
CA ALA A 56 -9.06 -2.42 -4.03
C ALA A 56 -7.79 -1.84 -3.36
N THR A 57 -6.60 -2.27 -3.81
CA THR A 57 -5.33 -1.69 -3.37
C THR A 57 -5.19 -0.28 -3.92
N THR A 58 -4.98 0.70 -3.03
CA THR A 58 -4.99 2.11 -3.41
C THR A 58 -3.72 2.85 -2.98
N GLY A 59 -3.05 3.49 -3.93
CA GLY A 59 -1.93 4.41 -3.67
C GLY A 59 -2.35 5.88 -3.73
N VAL A 60 -1.88 6.69 -2.79
CA VAL A 60 -2.14 8.14 -2.74
C VAL A 60 -0.85 8.89 -3.08
N PHE A 61 -0.92 9.82 -4.02
CA PHE A 61 0.24 10.57 -4.52
C PHE A 61 -0.05 12.06 -4.49
N LEU A 62 0.88 12.85 -3.97
CA LEU A 62 0.89 14.30 -4.13
C LEU A 62 1.71 14.66 -5.36
N VAL A 63 1.15 15.39 -6.31
CA VAL A 63 1.87 15.73 -7.55
C VAL A 63 1.69 17.21 -7.89
N PRO A 64 2.62 17.83 -8.63
CA PRO A 64 2.35 19.11 -9.27
C PRO A 64 1.07 19.00 -10.11
N PRO A 65 0.21 20.03 -10.20
CA PRO A 65 -1.10 19.92 -10.83
C PRO A 65 -0.95 19.51 -12.30
N PRO A 66 -1.20 18.25 -12.67
CA PRO A 66 -0.95 17.81 -14.03
C PRO A 66 -2.12 18.28 -14.89
N ALA A 67 -1.82 18.67 -16.14
CA ALA A 67 -2.86 18.96 -17.12
C ALA A 67 -3.68 17.70 -17.45
N ASP A 68 -3.01 16.54 -17.46
CA ASP A 68 -3.61 15.22 -17.63
C ASP A 68 -3.07 14.28 -16.55
N VAL A 69 -3.96 13.76 -15.70
CA VAL A 69 -3.61 12.83 -14.63
C VAL A 69 -3.16 11.48 -15.20
N GLY A 70 -3.76 11.01 -16.30
CA GLY A 70 -3.40 9.73 -16.91
C GLY A 70 -1.98 9.74 -17.47
N ALA A 71 -1.56 10.87 -18.07
CA ALA A 71 -0.21 11.05 -18.57
C ALA A 71 0.86 11.13 -17.47
N ALA A 72 0.46 11.35 -16.21
CA ALA A 72 1.38 11.37 -15.08
C ALA A 72 1.64 9.98 -14.50
N VAL A 73 0.93 8.93 -14.93
CA VAL A 73 1.07 7.56 -14.42
C VAL A 73 1.70 6.68 -15.50
N ALA A 74 2.74 5.92 -15.13
CA ALA A 74 3.39 4.96 -16.02
C ALA A 74 3.68 3.65 -15.28
N GLY A 75 3.68 2.54 -16.00
CA GLY A 75 3.94 1.20 -15.45
C GLY A 75 4.01 0.15 -16.55
N PRO A 76 4.26 -1.12 -16.20
CA PRO A 76 4.35 -2.23 -17.14
C PRO A 76 3.06 -2.40 -17.96
N ASP A 77 3.21 -2.36 -19.30
CA ASP A 77 2.13 -2.45 -20.30
C ASP A 77 0.93 -1.53 -20.03
N LEU A 78 1.16 -0.45 -19.29
CA LEU A 78 0.11 0.45 -18.85
C LEU A 78 -0.37 1.33 -19.99
N VAL A 79 -1.67 1.28 -20.27
CA VAL A 79 -2.36 2.21 -21.14
C VAL A 79 -3.46 2.94 -20.37
N MET A 80 -3.22 4.22 -20.09
CA MET A 80 -4.19 5.12 -19.46
C MET A 80 -4.98 5.91 -20.52
N ARG A 81 -6.24 6.21 -20.22
CA ARG A 81 -7.12 7.05 -21.04
C ARG A 81 -7.91 8.00 -20.15
N PRO A 82 -8.18 9.25 -20.59
CA PRO A 82 -9.08 10.14 -19.87
C PRO A 82 -10.43 9.48 -19.64
N ALA A 83 -10.96 9.61 -18.43
CA ALA A 83 -12.28 9.10 -18.12
C ALA A 83 -13.34 9.94 -18.86
N SER A 84 -14.20 9.27 -19.64
CA SER A 84 -15.36 9.89 -20.29
C SER A 84 -16.43 10.30 -19.27
N ASP A 85 -16.54 9.52 -18.20
CA ASP A 85 -17.57 9.65 -17.18
C ASP A 85 -16.92 10.05 -15.85
N LYS A 86 -17.12 11.32 -15.47
CA LYS A 86 -16.69 11.80 -14.17
C LYS A 86 -17.64 11.26 -13.13
N ALA A 87 -17.15 10.44 -12.21
CA ALA A 87 -17.92 10.04 -11.03
C ALA A 87 -18.49 11.29 -10.34
N ALA A 88 -19.76 11.22 -9.92
CA ALA A 88 -20.44 12.31 -9.21
C ALA A 88 -20.01 12.43 -7.73
N ASP A 89 -18.84 11.92 -7.37
CA ASP A 89 -18.24 12.08 -6.05
C ASP A 89 -17.55 13.45 -6.00
N PRO A 90 -18.06 14.41 -5.19
CA PRO A 90 -17.50 15.75 -5.12
C PRO A 90 -16.09 15.78 -4.50
N LEU A 91 -15.70 14.73 -3.78
CA LEU A 91 -14.38 14.60 -3.16
C LEU A 91 -13.39 13.87 -4.06
N ARG A 92 -13.85 12.97 -4.94
CA ARG A 92 -12.99 12.20 -5.84
C ARG A 92 -13.56 12.17 -7.25
N GLN A 93 -12.88 12.85 -8.15
CA GLN A 93 -13.25 12.85 -9.56
C GLN A 93 -12.41 11.82 -10.30
N LEU A 94 -13.07 10.83 -10.91
CA LEU A 94 -12.40 9.92 -11.83
C LEU A 94 -11.81 10.75 -12.99
N ALA A 95 -10.48 10.69 -13.14
CA ALA A 95 -9.73 11.49 -14.10
C ALA A 95 -9.26 10.63 -15.28
N ALA A 96 -8.82 9.40 -15.00
CA ALA A 96 -8.38 8.47 -16.03
C ALA A 96 -8.65 7.02 -15.60
N THR A 97 -8.81 6.15 -16.58
CA THR A 97 -8.86 4.70 -16.41
C THR A 97 -7.82 4.06 -17.30
N GLY A 98 -7.34 2.89 -16.92
CA GLY A 98 -6.39 2.16 -17.71
C GLY A 98 -6.35 0.70 -17.35
N SER A 99 -5.51 0.00 -18.08
CA SER A 99 -5.18 -1.39 -17.78
C SER A 99 -3.71 -1.62 -18.09
N GLY A 100 -3.13 -2.59 -17.42
CA GLY A 100 -1.81 -3.12 -17.73
C GLY A 100 -1.64 -4.49 -17.13
N GLN A 101 -0.40 -4.95 -17.03
CA GLN A 101 -0.10 -6.33 -16.67
C GLN A 101 0.90 -6.37 -15.52
N ALA A 102 0.57 -7.10 -14.46
CA ALA A 102 1.49 -7.38 -13.37
C ALA A 102 2.62 -8.30 -13.84
N SER A 103 3.70 -8.36 -13.06
CA SER A 103 4.90 -9.14 -13.42
C SER A 103 4.65 -10.64 -13.61
N ASP A 104 3.57 -11.19 -13.05
CA ASP A 104 3.13 -12.58 -13.19
C ASP A 104 2.22 -12.84 -14.40
N GLY A 105 1.93 -11.81 -15.20
CA GLY A 105 1.04 -11.89 -16.36
C GLY A 105 -0.43 -11.60 -16.06
N THR A 106 -0.80 -11.34 -14.80
CA THR A 106 -2.17 -10.98 -14.42
C THR A 106 -2.54 -9.62 -15.01
N GLN A 107 -3.68 -9.55 -15.70
CA GLN A 107 -4.22 -8.30 -16.22
C GLN A 107 -4.81 -7.49 -15.07
N CYS A 108 -4.41 -6.23 -14.90
CA CYS A 108 -4.91 -5.37 -13.83
C CYS A 108 -5.57 -4.12 -14.42
N ASP A 109 -6.67 -3.70 -13.80
CA ASP A 109 -7.34 -2.45 -14.09
C ASP A 109 -6.88 -1.36 -13.12
N ILE A 110 -6.72 -0.14 -13.64
CA ILE A 110 -6.29 1.02 -12.88
C ILE A 110 -7.29 2.14 -13.05
N GLN A 111 -7.62 2.79 -11.94
CA GLN A 111 -8.45 3.99 -11.92
C GLN A 111 -7.68 5.10 -11.21
N ALA A 112 -7.50 6.23 -11.88
CA ALA A 112 -6.85 7.41 -11.33
C ALA A 112 -7.89 8.49 -11.02
N TYR A 113 -7.91 8.90 -9.76
CA TYR A 113 -8.82 9.90 -9.23
C TYR A 113 -8.06 11.16 -8.87
N ARG A 114 -8.64 12.31 -9.20
CA ARG A 114 -8.25 13.60 -8.62
C ARG A 114 -9.07 13.82 -7.36
N THR A 115 -8.39 13.98 -6.23
CA THR A 115 -9.05 14.24 -4.95
C THR A 115 -9.11 15.74 -4.67
N ALA A 116 -10.29 16.23 -4.30
CA ALA A 116 -10.48 17.61 -3.85
C ALA A 116 -9.84 17.83 -2.46
N PRO A 117 -9.28 19.02 -2.19
CA PRO A 117 -8.71 19.33 -0.88
C PRO A 117 -9.64 18.99 0.29
N SER A 118 -9.13 18.20 1.23
CA SER A 118 -9.87 17.78 2.42
C SER A 118 -8.92 17.56 3.59
N ARG A 119 -9.10 18.33 4.67
CA ARG A 119 -8.29 18.18 5.89
C ARG A 119 -8.45 16.81 6.54
N VAL A 120 -9.66 16.24 6.51
CA VAL A 120 -9.93 14.90 7.03
C VAL A 120 -9.12 13.85 6.27
N MET A 121 -9.04 13.96 4.93
CA MET A 121 -8.24 13.05 4.13
C MET A 121 -6.74 13.29 4.30
N ALA A 122 -6.31 14.55 4.42
CA ALA A 122 -4.92 14.88 4.69
C ALA A 122 -4.44 14.29 6.02
N GLU A 123 -5.26 14.33 7.07
CA GLU A 123 -4.97 13.69 8.36
C GLU A 123 -4.96 12.15 8.22
N ALA A 124 -5.96 11.57 7.56
CA ALA A 124 -6.03 10.12 7.32
C ALA A 124 -4.81 9.59 6.55
N TRP A 125 -4.34 10.35 5.56
CA TRP A 125 -3.16 10.03 4.74
C TRP A 125 -1.85 10.58 5.32
N LYS A 126 -1.90 11.18 6.51
CA LYS A 126 -0.74 11.68 7.26
C LYS A 126 0.12 12.66 6.43
N PHE A 127 -0.53 13.53 5.66
CA PHE A 127 0.18 14.62 4.99
C PHE A 127 0.81 15.56 6.01
N SER A 128 1.96 16.13 5.66
CA SER A 128 2.53 17.22 6.45
C SER A 128 1.65 18.47 6.36
N ASP A 129 1.81 19.41 7.31
CA ASP A 129 1.13 20.71 7.25
C ASP A 129 1.49 21.47 5.96
N GLU A 130 2.74 21.35 5.50
CA GLU A 130 3.21 21.97 4.26
C GLU A 130 2.51 21.39 3.03
N ASP A 131 2.43 20.06 2.95
CA ASP A 131 1.75 19.36 1.85
C ASP A 131 0.25 19.66 1.84
N THR A 132 -0.37 19.70 3.03
CA THR A 132 -1.78 20.06 3.20
C THR A 132 -2.03 21.47 2.70
N ALA A 133 -1.21 22.44 3.11
CA ALA A 133 -1.32 23.83 2.64
C ALA A 133 -1.06 23.95 1.13
N ALA A 134 -0.12 23.16 0.58
CA ALA A 134 0.15 23.12 -0.85
C ALA A 134 -1.02 22.53 -1.66
N TRP A 135 -1.70 21.52 -1.14
CA TRP A 135 -2.91 20.95 -1.75
C TRP A 135 -4.10 21.91 -1.66
N GLU A 136 -4.36 22.51 -0.48
CA GLU A 136 -5.42 23.52 -0.28
C GLU A 136 -5.24 24.75 -1.18
N SER A 137 -4.00 25.16 -1.44
CA SER A 137 -3.67 26.29 -2.34
C SER A 137 -3.62 25.91 -3.83
N GLY A 138 -3.83 24.64 -4.18
CA GLY A 138 -3.76 24.15 -5.56
C GLY A 138 -2.35 24.08 -6.14
N ARG A 139 -1.30 24.26 -5.33
CA ARG A 139 0.10 24.04 -5.72
C ARG A 139 0.45 22.56 -5.86
N LEU A 140 -0.30 21.70 -5.19
CA LEU A 140 -0.28 20.25 -5.38
C LEU A 140 -1.69 19.76 -5.70
N THR A 141 -1.74 18.65 -6.40
CA THR A 141 -2.94 17.83 -6.62
C THR A 141 -2.71 16.49 -5.96
N VAL A 142 -3.75 15.94 -5.32
CA VAL A 142 -3.73 14.55 -4.90
C VAL A 142 -4.29 13.68 -6.01
N VAL A 143 -3.49 12.70 -6.42
CA VAL A 143 -3.89 11.62 -7.31
C VAL A 143 -3.99 10.34 -6.49
N GLN A 144 -5.15 9.72 -6.51
CA GLN A 144 -5.38 8.42 -5.91
C GLN A 144 -5.46 7.38 -7.03
N LEU A 145 -4.62 6.35 -6.98
CA LEU A 145 -4.64 5.22 -7.92
C LEU A 145 -5.25 4.01 -7.23
N ALA A 146 -6.39 3.54 -7.72
CA ALA A 146 -6.97 2.27 -7.31
C ALA A 146 -6.58 1.20 -8.35
N VAL A 147 -6.03 0.09 -7.86
CA VAL A 147 -5.61 -1.08 -8.65
C VAL A 147 -6.50 -2.26 -8.28
N GLY A 148 -7.10 -2.88 -9.28
CA GLY A 148 -7.83 -4.13 -9.14
C GLY A 148 -7.30 -5.15 -10.12
N CYS A 149 -6.85 -6.31 -9.62
CA CYS A 149 -6.44 -7.43 -10.45
C CYS A 149 -7.45 -8.56 -10.20
N PRO A 150 -8.16 -9.08 -11.23
CA PRO A 150 -8.94 -10.29 -11.04
C PRO A 150 -7.99 -11.40 -10.63
N PHE A 151 -8.44 -12.26 -9.71
CA PHE A 151 -7.69 -13.48 -9.38
C PHE A 151 -7.39 -14.24 -10.68
N ALA A 152 -6.12 -14.56 -10.90
CA ALA A 152 -5.75 -15.50 -11.95
C ALA A 152 -6.55 -16.79 -11.74
N SER A 153 -7.47 -17.07 -12.67
CA SER A 153 -8.33 -18.27 -12.66
C SER A 153 -7.54 -19.54 -12.90
#